data_AF-X1E537-F1
#
_entry.id   AF-X1E537-F1
#
_cell.length_a   1.000
_cell.length_b   1.000
_cell.length_c   1.000
_cell.angle_alpha   90.00
_cell.angle_beta   90.00
_cell.angle_gamma   90.00
#
_symmetry.space_group_name_H-M   'P 1'
#
loop_
_entity.id
_entity.type
_entity.pdbx_description
1 polymer ?
#
loop_
_entity_poly.entity_id
_entity_poly.type
_entity_poly.pdbx_seq_one_letter_code
_entity_poly.pdbx_strand_id
1 'polypeptide(L)'
;KSRIIPREEANRNLGKIRSKIPNEPQLRLIDIENLDLVCCGGTHVQSTTEIGSLFIFEFKKGNEIRYYVGNKAVSVDTSINIDMLILVNELNSPIEKLR
;
A
#
# COMPACT_ATOMS: atom_id res chain seq x y z
N LYS A 1 -4.19 -13.91 -4.73
CA LYS A 1 -4.65 -14.78 -5.85
C LYS A 1 -5.68 -14.03 -6.68
N SER A 2 -5.75 -14.24 -8.01
CA SER A 2 -6.77 -13.61 -8.86
C SER A 2 -7.68 -14.63 -9.52
N ARG A 3 -8.98 -14.34 -9.61
CA ARG A 3 -9.97 -15.16 -10.34
C ARG A 3 -11.00 -14.29 -11.04
N ILE A 4 -11.54 -14.78 -12.15
CA ILE A 4 -12.65 -14.14 -12.86
C ILE A 4 -13.93 -14.88 -12.50
N ILE A 5 -14.96 -14.16 -12.07
CA ILE A 5 -16.27 -14.73 -11.70
C ILE A 5 -17.41 -13.98 -12.39
N PRO A 6 -18.57 -14.62 -12.62
CA PRO A 6 -19.78 -13.93 -13.07
C PRO A 6 -20.30 -12.93 -12.02
N ARG A 7 -20.94 -11.86 -12.48
CA ARG A 7 -21.54 -10.85 -11.59
C ARG A 7 -22.53 -11.42 -10.58
N GLU A 8 -23.35 -12.36 -11.01
CA GLU A 8 -24.33 -13.02 -10.14
C GLU A 8 -23.67 -13.71 -8.94
N GLU A 9 -22.49 -14.31 -9.14
CA GLU A 9 -21.72 -14.93 -8.07
C GLU A 9 -21.13 -13.90 -7.10
N ALA A 10 -20.68 -12.76 -7.62
CA ALA A 10 -20.20 -11.65 -6.79
C ALA A 10 -21.33 -11.05 -5.94
N ASN A 11 -22.53 -10.91 -6.52
CA ASN A 11 -23.72 -10.40 -5.83
C ASN A 11 -24.11 -11.30 -4.64
N ARG A 12 -23.95 -12.62 -4.75
CA ARG A 12 -24.17 -13.55 -3.63
C ARG A 12 -23.19 -13.34 -2.46
N ASN A 13 -22.07 -12.67 -2.69
CA ASN A 13 -21.00 -12.43 -1.71
C ASN A 13 -20.75 -10.94 -1.44
N LEU A 14 -21.73 -10.06 -1.70
CA LEU A 14 -21.61 -8.60 -1.54
C LEU A 14 -21.02 -8.18 -0.18
N GLY A 15 -21.40 -8.83 0.91
CA GLY A 15 -20.90 -8.50 2.26
C GLY A 15 -19.41 -8.82 2.51
N LYS A 16 -18.77 -9.58 1.62
CA LYS A 16 -17.34 -9.94 1.73
C LYS A 16 -16.44 -9.10 0.81
N ILE A 17 -16.99 -8.54 -0.27
CA ILE A 17 -16.22 -7.76 -1.24
C ILE A 17 -16.17 -6.31 -0.76
N ARG A 18 -14.99 -5.82 -0.39
CA ARG A 18 -14.85 -4.50 0.22
C ARG A 18 -14.96 -3.33 -0.77
N SER A 19 -14.60 -3.57 -2.03
CA SER A 19 -14.61 -2.57 -3.09
C SER A 19 -15.97 -2.42 -3.75
N LYS A 20 -16.22 -1.28 -4.42
CA LYS A 20 -17.38 -1.11 -5.31
C LYS A 20 -17.35 -2.15 -6.44
N ILE A 21 -18.49 -2.80 -6.69
CA ILE A 21 -18.64 -3.77 -7.77
C ILE A 21 -19.06 -3.05 -9.06
N PRO A 22 -18.24 -3.08 -10.14
CA PRO A 22 -18.57 -2.43 -11.41
C PRO A 22 -19.70 -3.17 -12.15
N ASN A 23 -20.40 -2.48 -13.06
CA ASN A 23 -21.52 -3.06 -13.82
C ASN A 23 -21.06 -3.87 -15.04
N GLU A 24 -20.25 -4.89 -14.81
CA GLU A 24 -19.72 -5.78 -15.85
C GLU A 24 -20.25 -7.21 -15.66
N PRO A 25 -20.44 -7.99 -16.73
CA PRO A 25 -20.92 -9.36 -16.64
C PRO A 25 -19.90 -10.30 -15.97
N GLN A 26 -18.61 -10.02 -16.19
CA GLN A 26 -17.49 -10.74 -15.59
C GLN A 26 -16.65 -9.80 -14.73
N LEU A 27 -16.27 -10.27 -13.55
CA LEU A 27 -15.56 -9.50 -12.55
C LEU A 27 -14.25 -10.18 -12.20
N ARG A 28 -13.16 -9.41 -12.18
CA ARG A 28 -11.88 -9.89 -11.67
C ARG A 28 -11.79 -9.59 -10.17
N LEU A 29 -11.74 -10.66 -9.39
CA LEU A 29 -11.51 -10.60 -7.95
C LEU A 29 -10.04 -10.86 -7.64
N ILE A 30 -9.52 -10.05 -6.72
CA ILE A 30 -8.23 -10.22 -6.07
C ILE A 30 -8.50 -10.59 -4.62
N ASP A 31 -8.02 -11.77 -4.25
CA ASP A 31 -8.08 -12.32 -2.90
C ASP A 31 -6.70 -12.20 -2.27
N ILE A 32 -6.60 -11.37 -1.23
CA ILE A 32 -5.44 -11.29 -0.33
C ILE A 32 -5.77 -12.16 0.88
N GLU A 33 -5.10 -13.29 0.95
CA GLU A 33 -5.41 -14.37 1.89
C GLU A 33 -5.53 -13.88 3.34
N ASN A 34 -6.64 -14.23 3.99
CA ASN A 34 -6.99 -13.85 5.36
C ASN A 34 -7.03 -12.33 5.64
N LEU A 35 -7.10 -11.49 4.60
CA LEU A 35 -7.06 -10.04 4.75
C LEU A 35 -8.15 -9.31 3.96
N ASP A 36 -8.27 -9.61 2.66
CA ASP A 36 -9.08 -8.79 1.77
C ASP A 36 -9.62 -9.53 0.54
N LEU A 37 -10.80 -9.13 0.08
CA LEU A 37 -11.37 -9.53 -1.19
C LEU A 37 -11.91 -8.29 -1.92
N VAL A 38 -11.33 -8.00 -3.09
CA VAL A 38 -11.66 -6.81 -3.88
C VAL A 38 -11.85 -7.10 -5.35
N CYS A 39 -12.75 -6.35 -5.99
CA CYS A 39 -12.85 -6.22 -7.43
C CYS A 39 -11.76 -5.25 -7.91
N CYS A 40 -10.75 -5.75 -8.63
CA CYS A 40 -9.68 -4.92 -9.16
C CYS A 40 -9.20 -5.40 -10.53
N GLY A 41 -9.10 -4.47 -11.48
CA GLY A 41 -8.59 -4.72 -12.82
C GLY A 41 -7.07 -4.51 -12.98
N GLY A 42 -6.39 -3.96 -11.98
CA GLY A 42 -4.97 -3.59 -12.05
C GLY A 42 -3.99 -4.76 -12.00
N THR A 43 -2.72 -4.50 -12.25
CA THR A 43 -1.66 -5.51 -12.12
C THR A 43 -1.35 -5.75 -10.64
N HIS A 44 -1.23 -7.02 -10.24
CA HIS A 44 -0.89 -7.41 -8.88
C HIS A 44 0.29 -8.37 -8.90
N VAL A 45 1.14 -8.25 -7.88
CA VAL A 45 2.14 -9.26 -7.52
C VAL A 45 1.48 -10.56 -7.05
N GLN A 46 2.23 -11.66 -7.00
CA GLN A 46 1.70 -12.96 -6.59
C GLN A 46 1.55 -13.06 -5.07
N SER A 47 2.46 -12.42 -4.33
CA SER A 47 2.60 -12.44 -2.88
C SER A 47 2.77 -11.03 -2.31
N THR A 48 2.25 -10.78 -1.09
CA THR A 48 2.47 -9.51 -0.38
C THR A 48 3.95 -9.27 -0.05
N THR A 49 4.76 -10.34 0.04
CA THR A 49 6.21 -10.22 0.28
C THR A 49 6.95 -9.52 -0.85
N GLU A 50 6.42 -9.57 -2.09
CA GLU A 50 7.02 -8.90 -3.25
C GLU A 50 6.88 -7.37 -3.21
N ILE A 51 5.94 -6.84 -2.40
CA ILE A 51 5.75 -5.39 -2.24
C ILE A 51 6.97 -4.78 -1.56
N GLY A 52 7.60 -5.51 -0.63
CA GLY A 52 8.76 -5.05 0.14
C GLY A 52 8.41 -3.99 1.18
N SER A 53 9.34 -3.06 1.41
CA SER A 53 9.22 -2.03 2.44
C SER A 53 8.01 -1.11 2.23
N LEU A 54 7.40 -0.66 3.33
CA LEU A 54 6.33 0.32 3.35
C LEU A 54 6.80 1.55 4.13
N PHE A 55 6.71 2.73 3.54
CA PHE A 55 7.07 4.00 4.18
C PHE A 55 5.87 4.95 4.16
N ILE A 56 5.29 5.23 5.32
CA ILE A 56 4.17 6.16 5.49
C ILE A 56 4.73 7.52 5.89
N PHE A 57 4.42 8.56 5.12
CA PHE A 57 5.04 9.88 5.31
C PHE A 57 4.06 11.00 5.62
N GLU A 58 2.76 10.80 5.43
CA GLU A 58 1.76 11.83 5.70
C GLU A 58 0.43 11.23 6.13
N PHE A 59 -0.09 11.74 7.25
CA PHE A 59 -1.46 11.52 7.70
C PHE A 59 -2.23 12.83 7.51
N LYS A 60 -3.20 12.84 6.61
CA LYS A 60 -4.06 14.01 6.38
C LYS A 60 -5.36 13.91 7.17
N LYS A 61 -6.02 15.05 7.34
CA LYS A 61 -7.33 15.12 8.01
C LYS A 61 -8.33 14.19 7.32
N GLY A 62 -9.03 13.37 8.12
CA GLY A 62 -9.96 12.36 7.63
C GLY A 62 -9.26 11.00 7.49
N ASN A 63 -9.46 10.33 6.36
CA ASN A 63 -9.01 8.96 6.13
C ASN A 63 -7.93 8.86 5.02
N GLU A 64 -7.25 9.95 4.68
CA GLU A 64 -6.18 9.96 3.67
C GLU A 64 -4.81 9.71 4.32
N ILE A 65 -4.15 8.64 3.87
CA ILE A 65 -2.78 8.27 4.25
C ILE A 65 -1.95 8.22 2.98
N ARG A 66 -0.76 8.83 3.00
CA ARG A 66 0.19 8.77 1.88
C ARG A 66 1.40 7.93 2.22
N TYR A 67 1.79 7.09 1.27
CA TYR A 67 2.83 6.10 1.46
C TYR A 67 3.61 5.81 0.16
N TYR A 68 4.80 5.26 0.32
CA TYR A 68 5.58 4.61 -0.72
C TYR A 68 5.80 3.13 -0.38
N VAL A 69 6.04 2.32 -1.40
CA VAL A 69 6.37 0.89 -1.25
C VAL A 69 7.64 0.51 -2.01
N GLY A 70 8.19 -0.65 -1.68
CA GLY A 70 9.32 -1.28 -2.36
C GLY A 70 10.57 -0.40 -2.35
N ASN A 71 11.32 -0.42 -3.45
CA ASN A 71 12.56 0.35 -3.58
C ASN A 71 12.34 1.85 -3.37
N LYS A 72 11.18 2.40 -3.78
CA LYS A 72 10.88 3.81 -3.57
C LYS A 72 10.76 4.17 -2.10
N ALA A 73 10.18 3.29 -1.28
CA ALA A 73 10.15 3.46 0.17
C ALA A 73 11.56 3.50 0.76
N VAL A 74 12.41 2.54 0.38
CA VAL A 74 13.80 2.48 0.83
C VAL A 74 14.60 3.71 0.40
N SER A 75 14.46 4.14 -0.85
CA SER A 75 15.17 5.32 -1.36
C SER A 75 14.80 6.59 -0.61
N VAL A 76 13.50 6.81 -0.36
CA VAL A 76 13.03 8.00 0.37
C VAL A 76 13.50 7.98 1.82
N ASP A 77 13.38 6.84 2.51
CA ASP A 77 13.85 6.68 3.88
C ASP A 77 15.37 6.89 3.98
N THR A 78 16.13 6.37 3.01
CA THR A 78 17.58 6.57 2.90
C THR A 78 17.94 8.05 2.72
N SER A 79 17.24 8.77 1.84
CA SER A 79 17.46 10.20 1.65
C SER A 79 17.24 10.99 2.94
N ILE A 80 16.15 10.71 3.67
CA ILE A 80 15.86 11.37 4.94
C ILE A 80 16.97 11.11 5.97
N ASN A 81 17.45 9.87 6.06
CA ASN A 81 18.52 9.52 6.99
C ASN A 81 19.85 10.21 6.62
N ILE A 82 20.18 10.33 5.33
CA ILE A 82 21.37 11.06 4.86
C ILE A 82 21.24 12.55 5.19
N ASP A 83 20.09 13.16 4.89
CA ASP A 83 19.83 14.57 5.17
C ASP A 83 19.94 14.87 6.67
N MET A 84 19.47 13.94 7.52
CA MET A 84 19.61 14.04 8.97
C MET A 84 21.08 13.98 9.43
N LEU A 85 21.90 13.09 8.84
CA LEU A 85 23.33 13.03 9.15
C LEU A 85 24.08 14.30 8.72
N ILE A 86 23.72 14.87 7.57
CA ILE A 86 24.26 16.15 7.11
C ILE A 86 23.91 17.25 8.12
N LEU A 87 22.64 17.32 8.53
CA LEU A 87 22.17 18.32 9.50
C LEU A 87 22.87 18.20 10.87
N VAL A 88 23.04 16.98 11.39
CA VAL A 88 23.79 16.68 12.63
C VAL A 88 25.19 17.28 12.56
N ASN A 89 25.88 17.05 11.43
CA ASN A 89 27.23 17.54 11.20
C ASN A 89 27.28 19.07 11.08
N GLU A 90 26.35 19.67 10.32
CA GLU A 90 26.28 21.12 10.13
C GLU A 90 25.95 21.88 11.43
N LEU A 91 25.09 21.31 12.29
CA LEU A 91 24.73 21.88 13.58
C LEU A 91 25.76 21.57 14.68
N ASN A 92 26.78 20.76 14.39
CA ASN A 92 27.74 20.22 15.37
C ASN A 92 27.02 19.69 16.63
N SER A 93 25.90 19.01 16.41
CA SER A 93 25.04 18.52 17.47
C SER A 93 24.95 17.01 17.39
N PRO A 94 24.99 16.29 18.52
CA PRO A 94 24.79 14.84 18.52
C PRO A 94 23.39 14.47 18.00
N ILE A 95 23.27 13.33 17.33
CA ILE A 95 22.04 12.87 16.64
C ILE A 95 20.86 12.69 17.60
N GLU A 96 21.13 12.34 18.85
CA GLU A 96 20.15 12.16 19.91
C GLU A 96 19.39 13.44 20.24
N LYS A 97 19.92 14.62 19.86
CA LYS A 97 19.22 15.90 20.03
C LYS A 97 18.30 16.27 18.87
N LEU A 98 18.39 15.57 17.75
CA LEU A 98 17.66 15.84 16.51
C LEU A 98 16.59 14.78 16.20
N ARG A 99 16.52 13.74 17.04
CA ARG A 99 15.57 12.63 16.95
C ARG A 99 14.47 12.79 17.99
#